data_AF-A0A7W0ESI7-F1
#
_entry.id   AF-A0A7W0ESI7-F1
#
_cell.length_a   1.000
_cell.length_b   1.000
_cell.length_c   1.000
_cell.angle_alpha   90.00
_cell.angle_beta   90.00
_cell.angle_gamma   90.00
#
_symmetry.space_group_name_H-M   'P 1'
#
loop_
_entity.id
_entity.type
_entity.pdbx_description
1 polymer ?
#
loop_
_entity_poly.entity_id
_entity_poly.type
_entity_poly.pdbx_seq_one_letter_code
_entity_poly.pdbx_strand_id
1 'polypeptide(L)'
;MRSTIDTMRPFDAHQKVLQARKKCGVDFYKEHCRNFIDISCPACGSGGKDEFIKYGFHHKRCQECLTLFCSPRPTGAELFQYYNNYDAPKYWTELLLSTDVQRKALQYKPRVKKI
;
A
#
# COMPACT_ATOMS: atom_id res chain seq x y z
N MET A 1 -26.41 -13.11 6.57
CA MET A 1 -25.88 -12.48 7.80
C MET A 1 -24.60 -11.75 7.42
N ARG A 2 -24.53 -10.41 7.51
CA ARG A 2 -23.28 -9.67 7.22
C ARG A 2 -22.25 -10.03 8.29
N SER A 3 -21.04 -10.40 7.88
CA SER A 3 -19.97 -10.71 8.84
C SER A 3 -19.55 -9.46 9.61
N THR A 4 -19.04 -9.60 10.83
CA THR A 4 -18.46 -8.48 11.61
C THR A 4 -17.34 -7.76 10.86
N ILE A 5 -16.73 -8.41 9.87
CA ILE A 5 -15.73 -7.79 8.99
C ILE A 5 -16.38 -6.80 8.03
N ASP A 6 -17.58 -7.11 7.52
CA ASP A 6 -18.30 -6.26 6.56
C ASP A 6 -18.74 -4.91 7.15
N THR A 7 -18.89 -4.82 8.48
CA THR A 7 -19.18 -3.54 9.15
C THR A 7 -17.96 -2.63 9.27
N MET A 8 -16.74 -3.18 9.35
CA MET A 8 -15.49 -2.42 9.40
C MET A 8 -14.84 -2.23 8.04
N ARG A 9 -15.21 -3.08 7.08
CA ARG A 9 -14.66 -3.15 5.73
C ARG A 9 -15.79 -3.64 4.81
N PRO A 10 -16.74 -2.76 4.45
CA PRO A 10 -17.82 -3.11 3.54
C PRO A 10 -17.24 -3.67 2.24
N PHE A 11 -17.74 -4.84 1.83
CA PHE A 11 -17.17 -5.58 0.71
C PHE A 11 -17.06 -4.72 -0.56
N ASP A 12 -18.15 -4.08 -0.98
CA ASP A 12 -18.20 -3.31 -2.23
C ASP A 12 -17.24 -2.12 -2.22
N ALA A 13 -17.23 -1.36 -1.11
CA ALA A 13 -16.34 -0.23 -0.95
C ALA A 13 -14.87 -0.67 -0.90
N HIS A 14 -14.57 -1.79 -0.24
CA HIS A 14 -13.23 -2.34 -0.21
C HIS A 14 -12.79 -2.87 -1.57
N GLN A 15 -13.66 -3.55 -2.32
CA GLN A 15 -13.37 -3.99 -3.69
C GLN A 15 -13.07 -2.79 -4.60
N LYS A 16 -13.86 -1.71 -4.51
CA LYS A 16 -13.61 -0.47 -5.26
C LYS A 16 -12.23 0.10 -4.95
N VAL A 17 -11.83 0.15 -3.68
CA VAL A 17 -10.49 0.59 -3.27
C VAL A 17 -9.39 -0.31 -3.84
N LEU A 18 -9.57 -1.63 -3.82
CA LEU A 18 -8.57 -2.57 -4.37
C LEU A 18 -8.40 -2.39 -5.88
N GLN A 19 -9.50 -2.23 -6.61
CA GLN A 19 -9.49 -1.97 -8.05
C GLN A 19 -8.77 -0.65 -8.36
N ALA A 20 -9.11 0.42 -7.63
CA ALA A 20 -8.47 1.72 -7.78
C ALA A 20 -6.95 1.64 -7.51
N ARG A 21 -6.53 0.94 -6.45
CA ARG A 21 -5.11 0.74 -6.14
C ARG A 21 -4.35 0.04 -7.26
N LYS A 22 -4.95 -1.00 -7.86
CA LYS A 22 -4.34 -1.70 -9.01
C LYS A 22 -4.24 -0.76 -10.20
N LYS A 23 -5.32 -0.08 -10.58
CA LYS A 23 -5.35 0.84 -11.73
C LYS A 23 -4.34 1.98 -11.53
N CYS A 24 -4.47 2.76 -10.46
CA CYS A 24 -3.59 3.88 -10.15
C CYS A 24 -2.12 3.44 -10.05
N GLY A 25 -1.83 2.28 -9.44
CA GLY A 25 -0.46 1.76 -9.36
C GLY A 25 0.14 1.45 -10.73
N VAL A 26 -0.62 0.82 -11.63
CA VAL A 26 -0.18 0.54 -13.01
C VAL A 26 0.01 1.83 -13.81
N ASP A 27 -0.92 2.76 -13.71
CA ASP A 27 -0.87 4.04 -14.43
C ASP A 27 0.35 4.86 -13.96
N PHE A 28 0.54 4.97 -12.64
CA PHE A 28 1.68 5.66 -12.05
C PHE A 28 3.02 5.04 -12.45
N TYR A 29 3.12 3.71 -12.46
CA TYR A 29 4.32 3.05 -12.95
C TYR A 29 4.62 3.45 -14.40
N LYS A 30 3.63 3.36 -15.29
CA LYS A 30 3.82 3.67 -16.71
C LYS A 30 4.25 5.11 -16.96
N GLU A 31 3.71 6.05 -16.19
CA GLU A 31 3.99 7.47 -16.35
C GLU A 31 5.36 7.85 -15.76
N HIS A 32 5.74 7.29 -14.62
CA HIS A 32 6.86 7.80 -13.82
C HIS A 32 8.08 6.87 -13.71
N CYS A 33 8.02 5.63 -14.22
CA CYS A 33 9.09 4.63 -14.00
C CYS A 33 10.48 5.06 -14.50
N ARG A 34 10.54 5.97 -15.48
CA ARG A 34 11.80 6.51 -16.01
C ARG A 34 12.58 7.35 -14.98
N ASN A 35 11.90 7.88 -13.97
CA ASN A 35 12.49 8.71 -12.92
C ASN A 35 12.79 7.90 -11.64
N PHE A 36 12.57 6.58 -11.65
CA PHE A 36 12.80 5.76 -10.47
C PHE A 36 14.29 5.55 -10.24
N ILE A 37 14.66 5.39 -8.97
CA ILE A 37 16.04 5.24 -8.54
C ILE A 37 16.27 3.84 -7.99
N ASP A 38 17.39 3.22 -8.35
CA ASP A 38 17.86 2.03 -7.68
C ASP A 38 18.39 2.36 -6.29
N ILE A 39 18.13 1.46 -5.36
CA ILE A 39 18.63 1.55 -3.99
C ILE A 39 19.16 0.20 -3.52
N SER A 40 20.15 0.26 -2.62
CA SER A 40 20.49 -0.89 -1.79
C SER A 40 19.40 -1.16 -0.75
N CYS A 41 19.51 -2.30 -0.06
CA CYS A 41 18.60 -2.67 1.01
C CYS A 41 18.47 -1.54 2.05
N PRO A 42 17.25 -1.05 2.33
CA PRO A 42 17.05 0.07 3.25
C PRO A 42 17.32 -0.30 4.72
N ALA A 43 17.41 -1.59 5.05
CA ALA A 43 17.65 -2.04 6.42
C ALA A 43 19.15 -2.21 6.73
N CYS A 44 19.93 -2.81 5.82
CA CYS A 44 21.33 -3.15 6.07
C CYS A 44 22.32 -2.63 5.02
N GLY A 45 21.87 -1.96 3.96
CA GLY A 45 22.75 -1.41 2.92
C GLY A 45 23.29 -2.40 1.89
N SER A 46 23.05 -3.70 2.06
CA SER A 46 23.47 -4.74 1.10
C SER A 46 22.63 -4.76 -0.18
N GLY A 47 23.09 -5.47 -1.21
CA GLY A 47 22.30 -5.70 -2.42
C GLY A 47 21.05 -6.57 -2.20
N GLY A 48 20.21 -6.69 -3.23
CA GLY A 48 19.06 -7.58 -3.25
C GLY A 48 18.90 -8.27 -4.60
N LYS A 49 18.27 -9.45 -4.60
CA LYS A 49 17.91 -10.20 -5.80
C LYS A 49 16.43 -10.00 -6.12
N ASP A 50 16.06 -9.99 -7.40
CA ASP A 50 14.66 -9.93 -7.80
C ASP A 50 13.88 -11.11 -7.21
N GLU A 51 12.73 -10.80 -6.60
CA GLU A 51 11.84 -11.78 -5.98
C GLU A 51 10.53 -11.88 -6.77
N PHE A 52 9.89 -10.76 -7.05
CA PHE A 52 8.67 -10.71 -7.86
C PHE A 52 8.43 -9.32 -8.43
N ILE A 53 7.57 -9.26 -9.45
CA ILE A 53 7.09 -8.01 -10.05
C ILE A 53 5.62 -7.85 -9.73
N LYS A 54 5.22 -6.67 -9.23
CA LYS A 54 3.83 -6.33 -8.97
C LYS A 54 3.50 -4.99 -9.59
N TYR A 55 2.60 -4.99 -10.57
CA TYR A 55 2.16 -3.78 -11.27
C TYR A 55 3.30 -2.98 -11.91
N GLY A 56 4.37 -3.66 -12.34
CA GLY A 56 5.59 -3.06 -12.88
C GLY A 56 6.69 -2.84 -11.84
N PHE A 57 6.36 -2.77 -10.55
CA PHE A 57 7.35 -2.55 -9.49
C PHE A 57 8.11 -3.83 -9.17
N HIS A 58 9.43 -3.77 -9.35
CA HIS A 58 10.37 -4.84 -8.99
C HIS A 58 10.55 -4.87 -7.48
N HIS A 59 10.21 -5.99 -6.86
CA HIS A 59 10.46 -6.25 -5.46
C HIS A 59 11.68 -7.16 -5.36
N LYS A 60 12.71 -6.68 -4.67
CA LYS A 60 13.95 -7.39 -4.41
C LYS A 60 13.98 -7.87 -2.96
N ARG A 61 14.57 -9.04 -2.72
CA ARG A 61 14.83 -9.58 -1.38
C ARG A 61 16.33 -9.50 -1.09
N CYS A 62 16.68 -8.83 0.01
CA CYS A 62 18.04 -8.83 0.52
C CYS A 62 18.42 -10.23 1.02
N GLN A 63 19.58 -10.73 0.61
CA GLN A 63 20.04 -12.06 1.02
C GLN A 63 20.69 -12.05 2.42
N GLU A 64 21.06 -10.87 2.93
CA GLU A 64 21.71 -10.73 4.24
C GLU A 64 20.71 -10.62 5.39
N CYS A 65 19.73 -9.70 5.28
CA CYS A 65 18.76 -9.42 6.35
C CYS A 65 17.32 -9.82 6.01
N LEU A 66 17.10 -10.46 4.85
CA LEU A 66 15.79 -10.92 4.38
C LEU A 66 14.75 -9.81 4.14
N THR A 67 15.14 -8.54 4.19
CA THR A 67 14.26 -7.41 3.91
C THR A 67 13.79 -7.46 2.46
N LEU A 68 12.47 -7.37 2.27
CA LEU A 68 11.84 -7.18 0.96
C LEU A 68 11.67 -5.68 0.69
N PHE A 69 12.14 -5.21 -0.46
CA PHE A 69 12.10 -3.79 -0.82
C PHE A 69 11.86 -3.59 -2.32
N CYS A 70 11.34 -2.44 -2.70
CA CYS A 70 11.18 -2.08 -4.11
C CYS A 70 12.46 -1.43 -4.64
N SER A 71 12.97 -1.87 -5.78
CA SER A 71 14.07 -1.20 -6.50
C SER A 71 14.03 -1.61 -7.99
N PRO A 72 14.01 -0.65 -8.94
CA PRO A 72 13.97 0.80 -8.75
C PRO A 72 12.70 1.27 -8.02
N ARG A 73 12.82 2.30 -7.17
CA ARG A 73 11.68 2.88 -6.44
C ARG A 73 11.38 4.31 -6.88
N PRO A 74 10.13 4.79 -6.73
CA PRO A 74 9.82 6.20 -6.91
C PRO A 74 10.61 7.08 -5.93
N THR A 75 10.96 8.29 -6.39
CA THR A 75 11.53 9.32 -5.52
C THR A 75 10.48 9.84 -4.54
N GLY A 76 10.91 10.60 -3.52
CA GLY A 76 9.97 11.25 -2.60
C GLY A 76 8.98 12.17 -3.33
N ALA A 77 9.47 12.95 -4.31
CA ALA A 77 8.63 13.83 -5.12
C ALA A 77 7.57 13.05 -5.91
N GLU A 78 7.95 11.92 -6.54
CA GLU A 78 7.02 11.08 -7.28
C GLU A 78 5.96 10.45 -6.36
N LEU A 79 6.34 10.04 -5.14
CA LEU A 79 5.37 9.57 -4.15
C LEU A 79 4.39 10.69 -3.75
N PHE A 80 4.86 11.91 -3.53
CA PHE A 80 3.97 13.05 -3.23
C PHE A 80 3.00 13.31 -4.39
N GLN A 81 3.46 13.26 -5.64
CA GLN A 81 2.58 13.38 -6.81
C GLN A 81 1.51 12.28 -6.81
N TYR A 82 1.88 11.04 -6.52
CA TYR A 82 0.92 9.93 -6.41
C TYR A 82 -0.14 10.21 -5.33
N TYR A 83 0.29 10.57 -4.11
CA TYR A 83 -0.63 10.79 -3.00
C TYR A 83 -1.56 11.99 -3.18
N ASN A 84 -1.13 13.02 -3.90
CA ASN A 84 -1.91 14.22 -4.15
C ASN A 84 -2.88 14.07 -5.33
N ASN A 85 -2.45 13.42 -6.42
CA ASN A 85 -3.17 13.51 -7.69
C ASN A 85 -3.97 12.25 -8.05
N TYR A 86 -3.64 11.09 -7.49
CA TYR A 86 -4.30 9.84 -7.85
C TYR A 86 -5.52 9.57 -6.96
N ASP A 87 -6.50 8.83 -7.50
CA ASP A 87 -7.77 8.59 -6.79
C ASP A 87 -7.69 7.46 -5.76
N ALA A 88 -6.72 6.54 -5.87
CA ALA A 88 -6.59 5.44 -4.93
C ALA A 88 -6.38 5.91 -3.47
N PRO A 89 -5.50 6.89 -3.17
CA PRO A 89 -5.43 7.54 -1.86
C PRO A 89 -6.77 8.14 -1.40
N LYS A 90 -7.49 8.84 -2.28
CA LYS A 90 -8.78 9.49 -1.95
C LYS A 90 -9.82 8.47 -1.53
N TYR A 91 -10.06 7.44 -2.35
CA TYR A 91 -11.01 6.36 -2.02
C TYR A 91 -10.63 5.60 -0.75
N TRP A 92 -9.33 5.44 -0.49
CA TRP A 92 -8.89 4.83 0.76
C TRP A 92 -9.24 5.69 1.98
N THR A 93 -9.00 6.99 1.91
CA THR A 93 -9.37 7.94 2.97
C THR A 93 -10.88 7.96 3.21
N GLU A 94 -11.69 7.99 2.16
CA GLU A 94 -13.16 7.92 2.26
C GLU A 94 -13.63 6.64 2.95
N LEU A 95 -13.04 5.48 2.62
CA LEU A 95 -13.35 4.21 3.27
C LEU A 95 -12.97 4.23 4.76
N LEU A 96 -11.82 4.81 5.10
CA LEU A 96 -11.39 4.90 6.50
C LEU A 96 -12.32 5.80 7.32
N LEU A 97 -12.71 6.95 6.78
CA LEU A 97 -13.61 7.89 7.45
C LEU A 97 -15.00 7.27 7.65
N SER A 98 -15.55 6.63 6.62
CA SER A 98 -16.88 6.01 6.69
C SER A 98 -16.96 4.80 7.64
N THR A 99 -15.83 4.16 7.94
CA THR A 99 -15.78 2.97 8.81
C THR A 99 -15.18 3.22 10.19
N ASP A 100 -14.77 4.46 10.50
CA ASP A 100 -14.00 4.79 11.72
C ASP A 100 -14.73 4.37 13.02
N VAL A 101 -16.02 4.68 13.14
CA VAL A 101 -16.82 4.34 14.33
C VAL A 101 -16.84 2.83 14.57
N GLN A 102 -17.07 2.05 13.51
CA GLN A 102 -17.14 0.59 13.59
C GLN A 102 -15.77 -0.01 13.91
N ARG A 103 -14.70 0.50 13.29
CA ARG A 103 -13.32 0.09 13.57
C ARG A 103 -12.95 0.40 15.03
N LYS A 104 -13.33 1.57 15.56
CA LYS A 104 -13.12 1.90 16.98
C LYS A 104 -13.81 0.93 17.92
N ALA A 105 -15.07 0.61 17.65
CA ALA A 105 -15.84 -0.31 18.48
C ALA A 105 -15.32 -1.75 18.42
N LEU A 106 -15.03 -2.26 17.22
CA LEU A 106 -14.81 -3.68 16.96
C LEU A 106 -13.32 -4.07 16.91
N GLN A 107 -12.42 -3.15 16.54
CA GLN A 107 -10.98 -3.41 16.47
C GLN A 107 -10.22 -2.84 17.69
N TYR A 108 -10.51 -1.59 18.10
CA TYR A 108 -9.70 -0.91 19.12
C TYR A 108 -10.16 -1.21 20.55
N LYS A 109 -11.45 -1.05 20.89
CA LYS A 109 -11.95 -1.29 22.26
C LYS A 109 -11.57 -2.68 22.82
N PRO A 110 -11.65 -3.79 22.07
CA PRO A 110 -11.26 -5.11 22.59
C PRO A 110 -9.77 -5.23 22.90
N ARG A 111 -8.90 -4.47 22.20
CA ARG A 111 -7.46 -4.47 22.45
C ARG A 111 -7.13 -3.70 23.73
N VAL A 112 -7.79 -2.57 23.94
CA VAL A 112 -7.60 -1.75 25.15
C VAL A 112 -8.01 -2.50 26.41
N LYS A 113 -9.12 -3.26 26.37
CA LYS A 113 -9.59 -4.07 27.51
C LYS A 113 -8.67 -5.23 27.90
N LYS A 114 -7.67 -5.56 27.08
CA LYS A 114 -6.70 -6.64 27.35
C LYS A 114 -5.40 -6.12 27.95
N ILE A 115 -5.29 -4.81 28.13
CA ILE A 115 -4.19 -4.12 28.84
C ILE A 115 -4.71 -3.80 30.23
#